data_AF-A0A1C6GUC8-F1
#
_entry.id   AF-A0A1C6GUC8-F1
#
_cell.length_a   1.000
_cell.length_b   1.000
_cell.length_c   1.000
_cell.angle_alpha   90.00
_cell.angle_beta   90.00
_cell.angle_gamma   90.00
#
_symmetry.space_group_name_H-M   'P 1'
#
loop_
_entity.id
_entity.type
_entity.pdbx_description
1 polymer ?
#
loop_
_entity_poly.entity_id
_entity_poly.type
_entity_poly.pdbx_seq_one_letter_code
_entity_poly.pdbx_strand_id
1 'polypeptide(L)' 'MSIDIKDIKGELSQLCEDYINILNKMKDDKIINKDLYQKCVLSKMDFLEITKKL' A
#
# COMPACT_ATOMS: atom_id res chain seq x y z
N MET A 1 14.79 -23.05 -2.58
CA MET A 1 13.53 -22.39 -2.19
C MET A 1 12.76 -22.09 -3.45
N SER A 2 11.68 -22.81 -3.70
CA SER A 2 10.69 -22.42 -4.70
C SER A 2 9.80 -21.37 -4.03
N ILE A 3 9.99 -20.11 -4.40
CA ILE A 3 9.15 -19.02 -3.93
C ILE A 3 7.77 -19.23 -4.56
N ASP A 4 6.74 -19.42 -3.75
CA ASP A 4 5.37 -19.53 -4.26
C ASP A 4 4.87 -18.15 -4.67
N ILE A 5 4.14 -18.08 -5.79
CA ILE A 5 3.53 -16.84 -6.26
C ILE A 5 2.58 -16.25 -5.21
N LYS A 6 1.96 -17.10 -4.38
CA LYS A 6 1.12 -16.66 -3.27
C LYS A 6 1.92 -15.93 -2.19
N ASP A 7 3.12 -16.40 -1.87
CA ASP A 7 3.99 -15.77 -0.87
C ASP A 7 4.44 -14.39 -1.35
N ILE A 8 4.85 -14.27 -2.63
CA ILE A 8 5.21 -12.98 -3.25
C ILE A 8 4.04 -12.00 -3.20
N LYS A 9 2.83 -12.46 -3.52
CA LYS A 9 1.63 -11.61 -3.46
C LYS A 9 1.32 -11.16 -2.02
N GLY A 10 1.52 -12.04 -1.04
CA GLY A 10 1.36 -11.72 0.37
C GLY A 10 2.34 -10.63 0.81
N GLU A 11 3.63 -10.81 0.52
CA GLU A 11 4.67 -9.84 0.86
C GLU A 11 4.45 -8.47 0.17
N LEU A 12 4.05 -8.48 -1.10
CA LEU A 12 3.72 -7.24 -1.83
C LEU A 12 2.50 -6.52 -1.25
N SER A 13 1.48 -7.28 -0.81
CA SER A 13 0.30 -6.70 -0.16
C SER A 13 0.68 -6.07 1.17
N GLN A 14 1.46 -6.77 1.99
CA GLN A 14 1.96 -6.25 3.27
C GLN A 14 2.78 -4.97 3.07
N LEU A 15 3.65 -4.94 2.07
CA LEU A 15 4.46 -3.76 1.73
C LEU A 15 3.58 -2.56 1.34
N CYS A 16 2.51 -2.79 0.58
CA CYS A 16 1.57 -1.73 0.22
C CYS A 16 0.81 -1.19 1.43
N GLU A 17 0.38 -2.07 2.35
CA GLU A 17 -0.29 -1.67 3.59
C GLU A 17 0.64 -0.85 4.50
N ASP A 18 1.88 -1.29 4.67
CA ASP A 18 2.89 -0.58 5.45
C ASP A 18 3.19 0.81 4.87
N TYR A 19 3.29 0.90 3.53
CA TYR A 19 3.47 2.17 2.84
C TYR A 19 2.31 3.14 3.06
N ILE A 20 1.06 2.66 2.95
CA ILE A 20 -0.14 3.48 3.22
C ILE A 20 -0.16 3.95 4.68
N ASN A 21 0.23 3.08 5.63
CA ASN A 21 0.31 3.44 7.04
C ASN A 21 1.33 4.55 7.31
N ILE A 22 2.51 4.51 6.67
CA ILE A 22 3.51 5.58 6.77
C ILE A 22 2.95 6.90 6.22
N LEU A 23 2.30 6.86 5.06
CA LEU A 23 1.70 8.06 4.46
C LEU A 23 0.57 8.63 5.32
N ASN A 24 -0.22 7.78 5.98
CA ASN A 24 -1.23 8.24 6.94
C ASN A 24 -0.59 8.99 8.10
N LYS A 25 0.48 8.43 8.71
CA LYS A 25 1.21 9.12 9.77
C LYS A 25 1.79 10.46 9.29
N MET A 26 2.42 10.50 8.12
CA MET A 26 2.94 11.74 7.54
C MET A 26 1.86 12.79 7.28
N LYS A 27 0.66 12.37 6.89
CA LYS A 27 -0.49 13.26 6.68
C LYS A 27 -1.02 13.78 8.02
N ASP A 28 -1.12 12.91 9.03
CA ASP A 28 -1.60 13.27 10.36
C ASP A 28 -0.62 14.20 11.10
N ASP A 29 0.68 13.99 10.90
CA ASP A 29 1.77 14.87 11.36
C ASP A 29 1.91 16.15 10.51
N LYS A 30 1.02 16.36 9.52
CA LYS A 30 1.00 17.51 8.59
C LYS A 30 2.28 17.71 7.79
N ILE A 31 3.08 16.65 7.61
CA ILE A 31 4.28 16.65 6.76
C ILE A 31 3.89 16.69 5.29
N ILE A 32 2.81 16.00 4.92
CA ILE A 32 2.25 16.01 3.56
C ILE A 32 0.81 16.52 3.58
N ASN A 33 0.40 17.17 2.49
CA ASN A 33 -0.98 17.61 2.31
C ASN A 33 -1.87 16.47 1.77
N LYS A 34 -3.18 16.69 1.84
CA LYS A 34 -4.19 15.70 1.41
C LYS A 34 -4.09 15.33 -0.07
N ASP A 35 -3.70 16.27 -0.94
CA ASP A 35 -3.55 16.04 -2.38
C ASP A 35 -2.37 15.09 -2.68
N LEU A 36 -1.22 15.34 -2.04
CA LEU A 36 -0.04 14.49 -2.14
C LEU A 36 -0.30 13.10 -1.55
N TYR A 37 -0.95 13.03 -0.39
CA TYR A 37 -1.39 11.77 0.21
C TYR A 37 -2.25 10.96 -0.77
N GLN A 38 -3.30 11.57 -1.34
CA GLN A 38 -4.21 10.88 -2.27
C GLN A 38 -3.48 10.35 -3.50
N LYS A 39 -2.62 11.16 -4.13
CA LYS A 39 -1.83 10.73 -5.29
C LYS A 39 -0.92 9.53 -4.97
N CYS A 40 -0.34 9.52 -3.78
CA CYS A 40 0.56 8.44 -3.36
C CYS A 40 -0.17 7.13 -3.06
N VAL A 41 -1.34 7.18 -2.40
CA VAL A 41 -2.06 5.96 -1.97
C VAL A 41 -2.95 5.32 -3.03
N LEU A 42 -3.50 6.11 -3.98
CA LEU A 42 -4.50 5.64 -4.96
C LEU A 42 -4.08 4.35 -5.68
N SER A 43 -2.91 4.38 -6.34
CA SER A 43 -2.37 3.23 -7.07
C SER A 43 -2.09 1.99 -6.20
N LYS A 44 -1.85 2.16 -4.90
CA LYS A 44 -1.58 1.06 -3.96
C LYS A 44 -2.87 0.50 -3.39
N MET A 45 -3.87 1.34 -3.16
CA MET A 45 -5.22 0.90 -2.80
C MET A 45 -5.84 0.07 -3.93
N ASP A 46 -5.69 0.51 -5.18
CA ASP A 46 -6.15 -0.24 -6.35
C ASP A 46 -5.50 -1.63 -6.43
N PHE A 47 -4.18 -1.71 -6.21
CA PHE A 47 -3.46 -2.98 -6.17
C PHE A 47 -3.95 -3.91 -5.06
N LEU A 48 -4.18 -3.37 -3.85
CA LEU A 48 -4.69 -4.14 -2.71
C LEU A 48 -6.12 -4.63 -2.94
N GLU A 49 -7.00 -3.83 -3.55
CA GLU A 49 -8.36 -4.24 -3.90
C GLU A 49 -8.38 -5.35 -4.95
N ILE A 50 -7.53 -5.26 -5.97
CA ILE A 50 -7.38 -6.30 -6.99
C ILE A 50 -6.87 -7.60 -6.34
N THR A 51 -5.91 -7.49 -5.44
CA THR A 51 -5.29 -8.66 -4.79
C THR A 51 -6.24 -9.35 -3.81
N LYS A 52 -7.20 -8.63 -3.20
CA LYS A 52 -8.25 -9.20 -2.33
C LYS A 52 -9.38 -9.92 -3.08
N LYS A 53 -9.56 -9.67 -4.38
CA LYS A 53 -10.63 -10.27 -5.21
C LYS A 53 -10.20 -11.55 -5.94
N LEU A 54 -8.92 -11.92 -5.85
CA LEU A 54 -8.30 -13.10 -6.47
C LEU A 54 -8.06 -14.20 -5.42
#